data_AF-A0A8J3N4H6-F1
#
_entry.id   AF-A0A8J3N4H6-F1
#
_cell.length_a   1.000
_cell.length_b   1.000
_cell.length_c   1.000
_cell.angle_alpha   90.00
_cell.angle_beta   90.00
_cell.angle_gamma   90.00
#
_symmetry.space_group_name_H-M   'P 1'
#
loop_
_entity.id
_entity.type
_entity.pdbx_description
1 polymer ?
#
loop_
_entity_poly.entity_id
_entity_poly.type
_entity_poly.pdbx_seq_one_letter_code
_entity_poly.pdbx_strand_id
1 'polypeptide(L)'
;MVSQRQQQDYRLQELGDFLRTRRARLTPEEVGLPRGSRRKTPGLRRAEVAQLVGVSVDWYTWLEQGRAITPSTQVLERLVQALRLDANERNHLFLLAQQQAPPALLQETEIVSPALQRFLDQFGTRPAFISGRRWDILAWNDAGSAIFSDYSRMTTPRERNTIWGIFTNPLARQFVVDWEEDARQLLAQFRNSYGRHPEDAQFTELIHDLMLASPEFRAWWPDHEVRSGQEGRKTLNHPQVGYLMFERLTFQVFDAPDLKVTVYTPLEEADTPRKLEQLLDQWYQQKGQKPHIASHTSKGVHSLPHAQRAGQDLVGLWLVACCKRVEGAWVANSDVMASYANWCEMHGYEPKKAKGLSQSLAAHGLEVGVRQWIYTNPGVRTKTRGVRGLSIQTYSQASKTGGDRLS
;
A
#
# COMPACT_ATOMS: atom_id res chain seq x y z
N MET A 1 22.62 1.80 -24.99
CA MET A 1 22.02 3.06 -24.54
C MET A 1 21.27 3.66 -25.71
N VAL A 2 19.94 3.71 -25.66
CA VAL A 2 19.14 4.41 -26.68
C VAL A 2 19.43 5.90 -26.55
N SER A 3 19.71 6.60 -27.64
CA SER A 3 19.96 8.05 -27.61
C SER A 3 18.70 8.79 -27.18
N GLN A 4 18.81 9.89 -26.40
CA GLN A 4 17.66 10.70 -25.98
C GLN A 4 16.74 11.08 -27.15
N ARG A 5 17.31 11.30 -28.33
CA ARG A 5 16.57 11.60 -29.56
C ARG A 5 15.71 10.42 -30.04
N GLN A 6 16.24 9.20 -30.00
CA GLN A 6 15.49 7.99 -30.35
C GLN A 6 14.35 7.73 -29.36
N GLN A 7 14.58 8.01 -28.07
CA GLN A 7 13.54 7.88 -27.04
C GLN A 7 12.42 8.92 -27.22
N GLN A 8 12.79 10.14 -27.62
CA GLN A 8 11.83 11.18 -27.97
C GLN A 8 11.00 10.81 -29.21
N ASP A 9 11.64 10.32 -30.28
CA ASP A 9 10.96 9.93 -31.51
C ASP A 9 10.00 8.76 -31.28
N TYR A 10 10.41 7.76 -30.48
CA TYR A 10 9.55 6.64 -30.08
C TYR A 10 8.29 7.12 -29.33
N ARG A 11 8.47 8.00 -28.32
CA ARG A 11 7.35 8.56 -27.55
C ARG A 11 6.36 9.32 -28.44
N LEU A 12 6.85 10.10 -29.40
CA LEU A 12 5.99 10.87 -30.31
C LEU A 12 5.23 9.95 -31.28
N GLN A 13 5.84 8.84 -31.73
CA GLN A 13 5.12 7.82 -32.48
C GLN A 13 4.02 7.17 -31.64
N GLU A 14 4.31 6.80 -30.39
CA GLU A 14 3.29 6.27 -29.49
C GLU A 14 2.14 7.25 -29.23
N LEU A 15 2.43 8.56 -29.10
CA LEU A 15 1.39 9.60 -29.02
C LEU A 15 0.48 9.59 -30.24
N GLY A 16 1.08 9.55 -31.44
CA GLY A 16 0.34 9.55 -32.69
C GLY A 16 -0.51 8.30 -32.86
N ASP A 17 0.03 7.14 -32.50
CA ASP A 17 -0.68 5.86 -32.52
C ASP A 17 -1.82 5.85 -31.51
N PHE A 18 -1.58 6.30 -30.27
CA PHE A 18 -2.61 6.43 -29.23
C PHE A 18 -3.80 7.26 -29.72
N LEU A 19 -3.55 8.47 -30.24
CA LEU A 19 -4.60 9.35 -30.77
C LEU A 19 -5.37 8.70 -31.92
N ARG A 20 -4.66 7.97 -32.80
CA ARG A 20 -5.28 7.25 -33.92
C ARG A 20 -6.22 6.15 -33.44
N THR A 21 -5.85 5.37 -32.41
CA THR A 21 -6.75 4.34 -31.85
C THR A 21 -7.98 4.99 -31.22
N ARG A 22 -7.81 6.08 -30.45
CA ARG A 22 -8.93 6.76 -29.77
C ARG A 22 -9.92 7.35 -30.78
N ARG A 23 -9.40 8.01 -31.81
CA ARG A 23 -10.19 8.52 -32.92
C ARG A 23 -10.96 7.42 -33.66
N ALA A 24 -10.35 6.26 -33.87
CA ALA A 24 -10.98 5.15 -34.60
C ALA A 24 -12.14 4.49 -33.84
N ARG A 25 -12.21 4.63 -32.51
CA ARG A 25 -13.25 4.04 -31.64
C ARG A 25 -14.55 4.83 -31.61
N LEU A 26 -14.49 6.14 -31.83
CA LEU A 26 -15.66 7.02 -31.75
C LEU A 26 -16.30 7.22 -33.12
N THR A 27 -17.62 7.20 -33.14
CA THR A 27 -18.45 7.59 -34.27
C THR A 27 -18.76 9.10 -34.23
N PRO A 28 -19.03 9.74 -35.36
CA PRO A 28 -19.48 11.13 -35.42
C PRO A 28 -20.68 11.40 -34.51
N GLU A 29 -21.66 10.48 -34.53
CA GLU A 29 -22.89 10.62 -33.78
C GLU A 29 -22.64 10.68 -32.26
N GLU A 30 -21.67 9.91 -31.74
CA GLU A 30 -21.29 9.92 -30.32
C GLU A 30 -20.68 11.25 -29.86
N VAL A 31 -20.17 12.07 -30.78
CA VAL A 31 -19.60 13.40 -30.48
C VAL A 31 -20.47 14.55 -31.01
N GLY A 32 -21.72 14.25 -31.38
CA GLY A 32 -22.69 15.26 -31.83
C GLY A 32 -22.47 15.76 -33.26
N LEU A 33 -21.67 15.06 -34.07
CA LEU A 33 -21.44 15.39 -35.47
C LEU A 33 -22.34 14.54 -36.40
N PRO A 34 -22.79 15.08 -37.53
CA PRO A 34 -23.52 14.31 -38.53
C PRO A 34 -22.60 13.31 -39.21
N ARG A 35 -23.09 12.08 -39.46
CA ARG A 35 -22.32 10.98 -40.08
C ARG A 35 -21.69 11.35 -41.43
N GLY A 36 -22.35 12.25 -42.18
CA GLY A 36 -22.01 12.66 -43.55
C GLY A 36 -22.27 11.55 -44.59
N SER A 37 -22.35 11.91 -45.88
CA SER A 37 -22.60 10.93 -46.96
C SER A 37 -21.30 10.23 -47.41
N ARG A 38 -21.40 8.92 -47.70
CA ARG A 38 -20.37 8.05 -48.31
C ARG A 38 -19.03 7.97 -47.52
N ARG A 39 -19.07 7.38 -46.32
CA ARG A 39 -17.91 7.24 -45.41
C ARG A 39 -17.22 5.87 -45.55
N LYS A 40 -15.89 5.86 -45.70
CA LYS A 40 -15.04 4.63 -45.75
C LYS A 40 -14.41 4.24 -44.41
N THR A 41 -14.25 5.18 -43.47
CA THR A 41 -13.66 4.95 -42.14
C THR A 41 -14.76 4.91 -41.08
N PRO A 42 -14.91 3.85 -40.26
CA PRO A 42 -16.00 3.76 -39.30
C PRO A 42 -15.91 4.82 -38.19
N GLY A 43 -14.71 5.13 -37.71
CA GLY A 43 -14.50 6.16 -36.68
C GLY A 43 -14.42 7.59 -37.19
N LEU A 44 -14.06 8.52 -36.29
CA LEU A 44 -13.88 9.94 -36.58
C LEU A 44 -12.75 10.19 -37.61
N ARG A 45 -12.92 11.20 -38.46
CA ARG A 45 -11.88 11.70 -39.39
C ARG A 45 -10.99 12.71 -38.68
N ARG A 46 -9.78 12.92 -39.21
CA ARG A 46 -8.86 13.96 -38.71
C ARG A 46 -9.49 15.35 -38.69
N ALA A 47 -10.23 15.69 -39.75
CA ALA A 47 -10.93 16.97 -39.85
C ALA A 47 -12.00 17.15 -38.76
N GLU A 48 -12.66 16.06 -38.35
CA GLU A 48 -13.71 16.08 -37.33
C GLU A 48 -13.11 16.31 -35.94
N VAL A 49 -12.01 15.63 -35.61
CA VAL A 49 -11.30 15.88 -34.35
C VAL A 49 -10.71 17.28 -34.33
N ALA A 50 -10.09 17.72 -35.43
CA ALA A 50 -9.55 19.08 -35.56
C ALA A 50 -10.63 20.15 -35.32
N GLN A 51 -11.84 19.94 -35.88
CA GLN A 51 -13.00 20.80 -35.65
C GLN A 51 -13.42 20.81 -34.17
N LEU A 52 -13.56 19.65 -33.53
CA LEU A 52 -13.98 19.54 -32.13
C LEU A 52 -12.97 20.20 -31.16
N VAL A 53 -11.67 20.12 -31.48
CA VAL A 53 -10.59 20.67 -30.64
C VAL A 53 -10.33 22.15 -30.94
N GLY A 54 -10.78 22.65 -32.10
CA GLY A 54 -10.54 24.02 -32.56
C GLY A 54 -9.10 24.25 -33.03
N VAL A 55 -8.53 23.29 -33.77
CA VAL A 55 -7.20 23.36 -34.38
C VAL A 55 -7.28 23.11 -35.89
N SER A 56 -6.23 23.41 -36.64
CA SER A 56 -6.20 23.09 -38.07
C SER A 56 -6.07 21.58 -38.31
N VAL A 57 -6.60 21.11 -39.45
CA VAL A 57 -6.52 19.69 -39.85
C VAL A 57 -5.08 19.25 -40.02
N ASP A 58 -4.22 20.12 -40.57
CA ASP A 58 -2.79 19.84 -40.75
C ASP A 58 -2.07 19.72 -39.42
N TRP A 59 -2.39 20.58 -38.45
CA TRP A 59 -1.80 20.52 -37.12
C TRP A 59 -2.14 19.21 -36.42
N TYR A 60 -3.41 18.78 -36.45
CA TYR A 60 -3.81 17.48 -35.89
C TYR A 60 -3.18 16.30 -36.66
N THR A 61 -3.01 16.45 -37.96
CA THR A 61 -2.32 15.45 -38.79
C THR A 61 -0.85 15.30 -38.38
N TRP A 62 -0.14 16.40 -38.11
CA TRP A 62 1.23 16.37 -37.61
C TRP A 62 1.35 15.73 -36.23
N LEU A 63 0.37 15.98 -35.36
CA LEU A 63 0.29 15.35 -34.05
C LEU A 63 0.16 13.83 -34.17
N GLU A 64 -0.76 13.34 -35.02
CA GLU A 64 -0.94 11.90 -35.27
C GLU A 64 0.25 11.22 -35.99
N GLN A 65 1.10 12.00 -36.66
CA GLN A 65 2.32 11.52 -37.33
C GLN A 65 3.53 11.44 -36.39
N GLY A 66 3.39 11.89 -35.14
CA GLY A 66 4.50 11.94 -34.20
C GLY A 66 5.56 12.98 -34.57
N ARG A 67 5.18 14.09 -35.24
CA ARG A 67 6.10 15.19 -35.47
C ARG A 67 6.42 15.89 -34.15
N ALA A 68 7.61 16.49 -34.07
CA ALA A 68 8.06 17.26 -32.91
C ALA A 68 7.33 18.60 -32.80
N ILE A 69 6.04 18.55 -32.43
CA ILE A 69 5.22 19.68 -32.06
C ILE A 69 4.82 19.55 -30.58
N THR A 70 4.78 20.67 -29.86
CA THR A 70 4.44 20.68 -28.44
C THR A 70 3.02 21.20 -28.26
N PRO A 71 2.03 20.33 -28.00
CA PRO A 71 0.67 20.77 -27.73
C PRO A 71 0.57 21.46 -26.37
N SER A 72 -0.16 22.57 -26.32
CA SER A 72 -0.46 23.23 -25.05
C SER A 72 -1.40 22.38 -24.20
N THR A 73 -1.37 22.57 -22.88
CA THR A 73 -2.28 21.93 -21.93
C THR A 73 -3.73 22.12 -22.32
N GLN A 74 -4.10 23.33 -22.75
CA GLN A 74 -5.47 23.62 -23.20
C GLN A 74 -5.89 22.78 -24.42
N VAL A 75 -4.98 22.55 -25.37
CA VAL A 75 -5.27 21.71 -26.54
C VAL A 75 -5.38 20.23 -26.13
N LEU A 76 -4.55 19.77 -25.19
CA LEU A 76 -4.66 18.41 -24.65
C LEU A 76 -5.98 18.18 -23.91
N GLU A 77 -6.45 19.13 -23.11
CA GLU A 77 -7.76 19.02 -22.44
C GLU A 77 -8.92 18.98 -23.45
N ARG A 78 -8.85 19.79 -24.52
CA ARG A 78 -9.85 19.72 -25.59
C ARG A 78 -9.81 18.38 -26.32
N LEU A 79 -8.64 17.77 -26.48
CA LEU A 79 -8.50 16.41 -27.03
C LEU A 79 -9.12 15.36 -26.10
N VAL A 80 -8.92 15.47 -24.78
CA VAL A 80 -9.58 14.62 -23.77
C VAL A 80 -11.10 14.68 -23.92
N GLN A 81 -11.66 15.89 -24.03
CA GLN A 81 -13.10 16.08 -24.19
C GLN A 81 -13.60 15.57 -25.54
N ALA A 82 -12.96 15.96 -26.64
CA ALA A 82 -13.35 15.59 -28.00
C ALA A 82 -13.28 14.07 -28.25
N LEU A 83 -12.29 13.41 -27.66
CA LEU A 83 -12.08 11.96 -27.77
C LEU A 83 -12.69 11.18 -26.59
N ARG A 84 -13.44 11.85 -25.71
CA ARG A 84 -14.09 11.27 -24.51
C ARG A 84 -13.14 10.35 -23.72
N LEU A 85 -11.90 10.80 -23.53
CA LEU A 85 -10.89 10.02 -22.81
C LEU A 85 -11.24 9.93 -21.33
N ASP A 86 -11.07 8.75 -20.75
CA ASP A 86 -11.17 8.57 -19.30
C ASP A 86 -9.96 9.16 -18.55
N ALA A 87 -9.96 9.08 -17.20
CA ALA A 87 -8.90 9.64 -16.38
C ALA A 87 -7.51 9.02 -16.64
N ASN A 88 -7.46 7.71 -16.93
CA ASN A 88 -6.21 7.00 -17.22
C ASN A 88 -5.68 7.39 -18.60
N GLU A 89 -6.58 7.50 -19.57
CA GLU A 89 -6.27 7.91 -20.94
C GLU A 89 -5.84 9.37 -21.02
N ARG A 90 -6.44 10.25 -20.21
CA ARG A 90 -5.98 11.63 -20.00
C ARG A 90 -4.56 11.64 -19.43
N ASN A 91 -4.29 10.87 -18.38
CA ASN A 91 -2.94 10.82 -17.80
C ASN A 91 -1.91 10.34 -18.82
N HIS A 92 -2.23 9.27 -19.55
CA HIS A 92 -1.36 8.71 -20.58
C HIS A 92 -1.10 9.71 -21.73
N LEU A 93 -2.13 10.43 -22.20
CA LEU A 93 -1.99 11.48 -23.21
C LEU A 93 -0.97 12.55 -22.79
N PHE A 94 -1.05 13.02 -21.55
CA PHE A 94 -0.18 14.06 -21.02
C PHE A 94 1.25 13.57 -20.80
N LEU A 95 1.45 12.35 -20.31
CA LEU A 95 2.76 11.72 -20.22
C LEU A 95 3.42 11.57 -21.61
N LEU A 96 2.64 11.13 -22.61
CA LEU A 96 3.13 11.00 -23.98
C LEU A 96 3.39 12.35 -24.65
N ALA A 97 2.62 13.40 -24.36
CA ALA A 97 2.75 14.70 -25.02
C ALA A 97 3.77 15.63 -24.34
N GLN A 98 3.66 15.81 -23.02
CA GLN A 98 4.41 16.79 -22.24
C GLN A 98 5.42 16.16 -21.27
N GLN A 99 5.43 14.83 -21.11
CA GLN A 99 6.26 14.12 -20.11
C GLN A 99 5.96 14.58 -18.69
N GLN A 100 4.73 15.05 -18.46
CA GLN A 100 4.23 15.54 -17.19
C GLN A 100 2.82 14.98 -17.01
N ALA A 101 2.44 14.71 -15.76
CA ALA A 101 1.06 14.38 -15.45
C ALA A 101 0.16 15.58 -15.82
N PRO A 102 -1.10 15.35 -16.21
CA PRO A 102 -2.03 16.44 -16.44
C PRO A 102 -2.17 17.29 -15.18
N PRO A 103 -2.48 18.60 -15.30
CA PRO A 103 -2.90 19.38 -14.13
C PRO A 103 -4.01 18.62 -13.40
N ALA A 104 -4.02 18.64 -12.07
CA ALA A 104 -5.16 18.10 -11.34
C ALA A 104 -6.41 18.83 -11.86
N LEU A 105 -7.39 18.09 -12.39
CA LEU A 105 -8.74 18.65 -12.45
C LEU A 105 -9.07 18.96 -10.99
N LEU A 106 -9.72 20.10 -10.73
CA LEU A 106 -10.34 20.34 -9.42
C LEU A 106 -11.41 19.26 -9.24
N GLN A 107 -11.00 18.07 -8.81
CA GLN A 107 -11.91 16.99 -8.53
C GLN A 107 -12.59 17.29 -7.19
N GLU A 108 -13.87 16.93 -7.22
CA GLU A 108 -14.82 16.81 -6.13
C GLU A 108 -14.19 16.19 -4.87
N THR A 109 -14.86 16.42 -3.74
CA THR A 109 -14.59 15.89 -2.40
C THR A 109 -13.64 14.69 -2.37
N GLU A 110 -12.59 14.79 -1.55
CA GLU A 110 -11.63 13.71 -1.33
C GLU A 110 -12.33 12.51 -0.67
N ILE A 111 -12.74 11.53 -1.47
CA ILE A 111 -13.48 10.37 -0.98
C ILE A 111 -12.52 9.23 -0.68
N VAL A 112 -12.50 8.79 0.58
CA VAL A 112 -11.84 7.56 0.97
C VAL A 112 -12.72 6.37 0.58
N SER A 113 -12.22 5.51 -0.29
CA SER A 113 -12.98 4.33 -0.71
C SER A 113 -13.15 3.33 0.46
N PRO A 114 -14.25 2.56 0.51
CA PRO A 114 -14.41 1.51 1.52
C PRO A 114 -13.31 0.44 1.48
N ALA A 115 -12.72 0.20 0.30
CA ALA A 115 -11.59 -0.72 0.16
C ALA A 115 -10.34 -0.19 0.85
N LEU A 116 -10.09 1.13 0.74
CA LEU A 116 -8.95 1.79 1.36
C LEU A 116 -9.11 1.88 2.89
N GLN A 117 -10.33 2.11 3.40
CA GLN A 117 -10.59 2.01 4.85
C GLN A 117 -10.33 0.58 5.37
N ARG A 118 -10.87 -0.45 4.71
CA ARG A 118 -10.59 -1.85 5.11
C ARG A 118 -9.11 -2.21 5.04
N PHE A 119 -8.34 -1.56 4.17
CA PHE A 119 -6.89 -1.72 4.14
C PHE A 119 -6.24 -1.10 5.38
N LEU A 120 -6.66 0.09 5.83
CA LEU A 120 -6.19 0.67 7.09
C LEU A 120 -6.50 -0.23 8.31
N ASP A 121 -7.69 -0.81 8.33
CA ASP A 121 -8.15 -1.62 9.47
C ASP A 121 -7.33 -2.93 9.64
N GLN A 122 -6.64 -3.39 8.59
CA GLN A 122 -5.79 -4.59 8.61
C GLN A 122 -4.41 -4.37 9.25
N PHE A 123 -4.05 -3.13 9.60
CA PHE A 123 -2.76 -2.83 10.21
C PHE A 123 -2.67 -3.20 11.71
N GLY A 124 -3.79 -3.58 12.34
CA GLY A 124 -3.83 -4.05 13.71
C GLY A 124 -3.29 -3.00 14.69
N THR A 125 -2.23 -3.34 15.43
CA THR A 125 -1.56 -2.44 16.38
C THR A 125 -0.71 -1.35 15.72
N ARG A 126 -0.56 -1.36 14.38
CA ARG A 126 0.20 -0.32 13.65
C ARG A 126 -0.71 0.86 13.36
N PRO A 127 -0.41 2.06 13.89
CA PRO A 127 -1.23 3.24 13.66
C PRO A 127 -1.20 3.62 12.20
N ALA A 128 -2.37 3.85 11.61
CA ALA A 128 -2.48 4.23 10.21
C ALA A 128 -3.62 5.22 9.99
N PHE A 129 -3.38 6.18 9.09
CA PHE A 129 -4.38 7.15 8.67
C PHE A 129 -4.19 7.60 7.23
N ILE A 130 -5.26 8.13 6.65
CA ILE A 130 -5.28 8.78 5.34
C ILE A 130 -5.44 10.27 5.55
N SER A 131 -4.54 11.01 4.93
CA SER A 131 -4.62 12.47 4.83
C SER A 131 -4.95 12.88 3.40
N GLY A 132 -5.73 13.95 3.27
CA GLY A 132 -5.99 14.59 1.98
C GLY A 132 -4.87 15.55 1.55
N ARG A 133 -5.08 16.24 0.42
CA ARG A 133 -4.18 17.24 -0.17
C ARG A 133 -3.79 18.31 0.83
N ARG A 134 -4.75 18.77 1.63
CA ARG A 134 -4.60 19.81 2.67
C ARG A 134 -4.10 19.30 4.02
N TRP A 135 -3.80 18.00 4.13
CA TRP A 135 -3.39 17.33 5.37
C TRP A 135 -4.50 17.19 6.43
N ASP A 136 -5.76 17.29 6.00
CA ASP A 136 -6.92 16.87 6.79
C ASP A 136 -6.90 15.35 6.93
N ILE A 137 -7.06 14.84 8.17
CA ILE A 137 -7.22 13.41 8.41
C ILE A 137 -8.63 12.99 7.99
N LEU A 138 -8.71 12.19 6.93
CA LEU A 138 -9.96 11.76 6.29
C LEU A 138 -10.42 10.37 6.76
N ALA A 139 -9.47 9.51 7.13
CA ALA A 139 -9.74 8.15 7.62
C ALA A 139 -8.58 7.66 8.49
N TRP A 140 -8.85 6.71 9.36
CA TRP A 140 -7.89 6.18 10.35
C TRP A 140 -8.32 4.79 10.82
N ASN A 141 -7.37 4.04 11.40
CA ASN A 141 -7.67 2.82 12.14
C ASN A 141 -7.73 3.07 13.66
N ASP A 142 -8.14 2.06 14.42
CA ASP A 142 -8.28 2.17 15.88
C ASP A 142 -6.94 2.48 16.57
N ALA A 143 -5.84 1.87 16.13
CA ALA A 143 -4.51 2.17 16.66
C ALA A 143 -4.12 3.64 16.46
N GLY A 144 -4.46 4.22 15.30
CA GLY A 144 -4.33 5.65 15.05
C GLY A 144 -5.07 6.50 16.07
N SER A 145 -6.32 6.13 16.39
CA SER A 145 -7.10 6.85 17.39
C SER A 145 -6.56 6.70 18.81
N ALA A 146 -6.12 5.49 19.17
CA ALA A 146 -5.63 5.17 20.50
C ALA A 146 -4.36 5.94 20.88
N ILE A 147 -3.54 6.33 19.91
CA ILE A 147 -2.22 6.94 20.15
C ILE A 147 -2.20 8.43 19.86
N PHE A 148 -2.82 8.86 18.76
CA PHE A 148 -2.74 10.26 18.33
C PHE A 148 -3.90 11.08 18.86
N SER A 149 -5.14 10.71 18.49
CA SER A 149 -6.35 11.39 18.96
C SER A 149 -7.60 10.64 18.51
N ASP A 150 -8.69 10.78 19.26
CA ASP A 150 -10.02 10.37 18.79
C ASP A 150 -10.54 11.31 17.70
N TYR A 151 -10.15 11.04 16.46
CA TYR A 151 -10.58 11.81 15.29
C TYR A 151 -12.10 11.75 15.06
N SER A 152 -12.79 10.72 15.59
CA SER A 152 -14.24 10.59 15.45
C SER A 152 -15.02 11.62 16.27
N ARG A 153 -14.41 12.20 17.31
CA ARG A 153 -15.00 13.26 18.13
C ARG A 153 -14.73 14.67 17.59
N MET A 154 -13.78 14.80 16.67
CA MET A 154 -13.53 16.07 15.98
C MET A 154 -14.64 16.29 14.95
N THR A 155 -15.30 17.44 15.03
CA THR A 155 -16.51 17.74 14.24
C THR A 155 -16.22 18.65 13.06
N THR A 156 -15.06 19.33 13.06
CA THR A 156 -14.64 20.20 11.96
C THR A 156 -13.45 19.62 11.20
N PRO A 157 -13.32 19.90 9.88
CA PRO A 157 -12.12 19.54 9.13
C PRO A 157 -10.84 20.14 9.75
N ARG A 158 -10.93 21.36 10.29
CA ARG A 158 -9.80 22.07 10.89
C ARG A 158 -9.22 21.36 12.11
N GLU A 159 -10.08 20.81 12.98
CA GLU A 159 -9.66 20.02 14.14
C GLU A 159 -8.87 18.76 13.73
N ARG A 160 -9.22 18.19 12.56
CA ARG A 160 -8.54 17.02 11.99
C ARG A 160 -7.34 17.38 11.11
N ASN A 161 -7.02 18.66 10.93
CA ASN A 161 -5.91 19.06 10.09
C ASN A 161 -4.58 18.88 10.83
N THR A 162 -3.68 18.09 10.26
CA THR A 162 -2.40 17.74 10.89
C THR A 162 -1.50 18.96 11.08
N ILE A 163 -1.46 19.86 10.09
CA ILE A 163 -0.64 21.08 10.14
C ILE A 163 -1.21 22.07 11.16
N TRP A 164 -2.54 22.20 11.20
CA TRP A 164 -3.20 22.98 12.26
C TRP A 164 -2.85 22.43 13.64
N GLY A 165 -3.02 21.12 13.85
CA GLY A 165 -2.76 20.47 15.13
C GLY A 165 -1.32 20.65 15.61
N ILE A 166 -0.32 20.44 14.74
CA ILE A 166 1.09 20.52 15.15
C ILE A 166 1.52 21.94 15.54
N PHE A 167 0.97 22.98 14.89
CA PHE A 167 1.35 24.38 15.15
C PHE A 167 0.50 25.09 16.21
N THR A 168 -0.73 24.64 16.45
CA THR A 168 -1.69 25.35 17.34
C THR A 168 -2.01 24.62 18.64
N ASN A 169 -1.81 23.29 18.71
CA ASN A 169 -2.06 22.53 19.93
C ASN A 169 -0.82 22.54 20.84
N PRO A 170 -0.87 23.16 22.04
CA PRO A 170 0.27 23.18 22.96
C PRO A 170 0.73 21.79 23.40
N LEU A 171 -0.19 20.83 23.47
CA LEU A 171 0.13 19.44 23.84
C LEU A 171 0.96 18.73 22.75
N ALA A 172 0.86 19.16 21.49
CA ALA A 172 1.64 18.56 20.40
C ALA A 172 3.15 18.74 20.61
N ARG A 173 3.58 19.84 21.26
CA ARG A 173 4.98 20.10 21.60
C ARG A 173 5.53 19.16 22.68
N GLN A 174 4.66 18.69 23.58
CA GLN A 174 5.04 17.73 24.61
C GLN A 174 5.00 16.30 24.08
N PHE A 175 4.08 16.05 23.14
CA PHE A 175 3.84 14.74 22.56
C PHE A 175 4.86 14.36 21.49
N VAL A 176 5.31 15.31 20.67
CA VAL A 176 6.31 15.07 19.62
C VAL A 176 7.70 15.38 20.16
N VAL A 177 8.57 14.37 20.19
CA VAL A 177 10.00 14.58 20.49
C VAL A 177 10.63 15.32 19.32
N ASP A 178 11.49 16.31 19.62
CA ASP A 178 12.11 17.21 18.63
C ASP A 178 11.05 17.90 17.74
N TRP A 179 9.98 18.41 18.37
CA TRP A 179 8.84 19.05 17.70
C TRP A 179 9.24 20.04 16.60
N GLU A 180 10.25 20.87 16.80
CA GLU A 180 10.67 21.86 15.81
C GLU A 180 11.12 21.22 14.49
N GLU A 181 11.89 20.14 14.55
CA GLU A 181 12.39 19.45 13.35
C GLU A 181 11.24 18.76 12.62
N ASP A 182 10.37 18.06 13.35
CA ASP A 182 9.21 17.39 12.77
C ASP A 182 8.20 18.40 12.17
N ALA A 183 7.97 19.54 12.85
CA ALA A 183 7.09 20.59 12.37
C ALA A 183 7.64 21.24 11.09
N ARG A 184 8.96 21.51 11.01
CA ARG A 184 9.61 22.01 9.80
C ARG A 184 9.52 21.01 8.64
N GLN A 185 9.70 19.73 8.91
CA GLN A 185 9.55 18.68 7.88
C GLN A 185 8.11 18.61 7.36
N LEU A 186 7.10 18.63 8.25
CA LEU A 186 5.69 18.67 7.84
C LEU A 186 5.38 19.94 7.03
N LEU A 187 5.95 21.09 7.43
CA LEU A 187 5.77 22.36 6.73
C LEU A 187 6.33 22.33 5.30
N ALA A 188 7.52 21.76 5.11
CA ALA A 188 8.11 21.58 3.78
C ALA A 188 7.23 20.70 2.87
N GLN A 189 6.67 19.62 3.40
CA GLN A 189 5.75 18.76 2.65
C GLN A 189 4.40 19.43 2.38
N PHE A 190 3.90 20.21 3.33
CA PHE A 190 2.69 21.02 3.16
C PHE A 190 2.86 22.05 2.04
N ARG A 191 4.04 22.69 1.94
CA ARG A 191 4.36 23.61 0.83
C ARG A 191 4.31 22.93 -0.53
N ASN A 192 4.82 21.71 -0.64
CA ASN A 192 4.75 20.92 -1.86
C ASN A 192 3.28 20.63 -2.25
N SER A 193 2.45 20.22 -1.29
CA SER A 193 1.01 20.07 -1.53
C SER A 193 0.37 21.38 -2.00
N TYR A 194 0.63 22.51 -1.34
CA TYR A 194 0.10 23.81 -1.75
C TYR A 194 0.51 24.19 -3.19
N GLY A 195 1.78 23.97 -3.56
CA GLY A 195 2.28 24.27 -4.91
C GLY A 195 1.60 23.48 -6.04
N ARG A 196 0.99 22.33 -5.73
CA ARG A 196 0.20 21.53 -6.69
C ARG A 196 -1.24 22.02 -6.85
N HIS A 197 -1.75 22.77 -5.87
CA HIS A 197 -3.14 23.27 -5.84
C HIS A 197 -3.21 24.76 -5.48
N PRO A 198 -2.56 25.65 -6.27
CA PRO A 198 -2.47 27.08 -5.93
C PRO A 198 -3.81 27.82 -5.92
N GLU A 199 -4.83 27.28 -6.61
CA GLU A 199 -6.17 27.88 -6.72
C GLU A 199 -7.14 27.42 -5.63
N ASP A 200 -6.72 26.56 -4.69
CA ASP A 200 -7.58 26.10 -3.60
C ASP A 200 -7.72 27.17 -2.50
N ALA A 201 -8.92 27.78 -2.44
CA ALA A 201 -9.24 28.83 -1.47
C ALA A 201 -9.10 28.36 -0.01
N GLN A 202 -9.38 27.08 0.29
CA GLN A 202 -9.31 26.57 1.65
C GLN A 202 -7.86 26.36 2.12
N PHE A 203 -6.93 26.11 1.18
CA PHE A 203 -5.50 26.17 1.48
C PHE A 203 -5.06 27.57 1.90
N THR A 204 -5.52 28.58 1.16
CA THR A 204 -5.19 30.00 1.42
C THR A 204 -5.73 30.43 2.78
N GLU A 205 -6.96 30.06 3.12
CA GLU A 205 -7.57 30.30 4.43
C GLU A 205 -6.80 29.60 5.55
N LEU A 206 -6.43 28.32 5.38
CA LEU A 206 -5.63 27.58 6.35
C LEU A 206 -4.28 28.26 6.63
N ILE A 207 -3.57 28.69 5.58
CA ILE A 207 -2.30 29.41 5.71
C ILE A 207 -2.52 30.72 6.46
N HIS A 208 -3.55 31.50 6.09
CA HIS A 208 -3.85 32.76 6.76
C HIS A 208 -4.08 32.57 8.27
N ASP A 209 -4.90 31.59 8.65
CA ASP A 209 -5.19 31.33 10.06
C ASP A 209 -3.96 30.82 10.82
N LEU A 210 -3.14 29.98 10.19
CA LEU A 210 -1.88 29.50 10.77
C LEU A 210 -0.89 30.63 11.01
N MET A 211 -0.79 31.56 10.04
CA MET A 211 0.00 32.77 10.18
C MET A 211 -0.46 33.59 11.38
N LEU A 212 -1.76 33.66 11.66
CA LEU A 212 -2.29 34.37 12.84
C LEU A 212 -2.04 33.61 14.15
N ALA A 213 -2.24 32.29 14.16
CA ALA A 213 -2.29 31.47 15.37
C ALA A 213 -0.91 31.01 15.89
N SER A 214 0.09 30.82 15.01
CA SER A 214 1.40 30.29 15.39
C SER A 214 2.54 31.25 15.06
N PRO A 215 3.30 31.73 16.07
CA PRO A 215 4.51 32.51 15.85
C PRO A 215 5.57 31.78 15.02
N GLU A 216 5.74 30.48 15.25
CA GLU A 216 6.71 29.65 14.54
C GLU A 216 6.32 29.45 13.08
N PHE A 217 5.04 29.18 12.79
CA PHE A 217 4.56 29.11 11.41
C PHE A 217 4.78 30.45 10.69
N ARG A 218 4.47 31.57 11.36
CA ARG A 218 4.67 32.92 10.83
C ARG A 218 6.14 33.20 10.50
N ALA A 219 7.06 32.67 11.30
CA ALA A 219 8.49 32.81 11.08
C ALA A 219 9.01 31.89 9.97
N TRP A 220 8.57 30.62 9.92
CA TRP A 220 9.16 29.61 9.03
C TRP A 220 8.49 29.52 7.65
N TRP A 221 7.21 29.86 7.53
CA TRP A 221 6.51 29.79 6.24
C TRP A 221 7.12 30.71 5.16
N PRO A 222 7.59 31.93 5.46
CA PRO A 222 8.26 32.79 4.49
C PRO A 222 9.65 32.31 4.05
N ASP A 223 10.28 31.37 4.75
CA ASP A 223 11.65 30.93 4.42
C ASP A 223 11.71 30.04 3.17
N HIS A 224 10.56 29.59 2.65
CA HIS A 224 10.45 28.71 1.47
C HIS A 224 11.33 27.46 1.54
N GLU A 225 11.63 26.96 2.75
CA GLU A 225 12.50 25.81 2.93
C GLU A 225 11.90 24.55 2.29
N VAL A 226 12.61 23.96 1.33
CA VAL A 226 12.20 22.73 0.65
C VAL A 226 13.08 21.59 1.16
N ARG A 227 12.53 20.77 2.04
CA ARG A 227 13.15 19.53 2.51
C ARG A 227 12.46 18.33 1.87
N SER A 228 13.23 17.31 1.49
CA SER A 228 12.66 16.01 1.14
C SER A 228 12.07 15.40 2.41
N GLY A 229 10.76 15.15 2.44
CA GLY A 229 10.12 14.45 3.54
C GLY A 229 10.70 13.04 3.64
N GLN A 230 11.53 12.78 4.64
CA GLN A 230 12.09 11.44 4.83
C GLN A 230 11.06 10.55 5.55
N GLU A 231 10.85 9.39 4.95
CA GLU A 231 10.60 8.15 5.68
C GLU A 231 11.60 8.05 6.82
N GLY A 232 11.16 7.66 8.02
CA GLY A 232 12.12 7.67 9.11
C GLY A 232 11.55 7.40 10.48
N ARG A 233 12.46 7.46 11.43
CA ARG A 233 12.17 7.23 12.83
C ARG A 233 11.33 8.37 13.39
N LYS A 234 10.20 8.04 13.99
CA LYS A 234 9.33 8.95 14.73
C LYS A 234 9.35 8.56 16.20
N THR A 235 9.69 9.52 17.05
CA THR A 235 9.62 9.35 18.50
C THR A 235 8.51 10.22 19.06
N LEU A 236 7.64 9.61 19.86
CA LEU A 236 6.54 10.27 20.56
C LEU A 236 6.74 10.11 22.05
N ASN A 237 6.34 11.09 22.84
CA ASN A 237 6.23 11.01 24.29
C ASN A 237 4.75 10.99 24.67
N HIS A 238 4.18 9.78 24.72
CA HIS A 238 2.76 9.58 24.99
C HIS A 238 2.46 9.81 26.49
N PRO A 239 1.45 10.61 26.85
CA PRO A 239 1.22 11.04 28.24
C PRO A 239 0.98 9.88 29.22
N GLN A 240 0.49 8.75 28.75
CA GLN A 240 0.16 7.58 29.59
C GLN A 240 1.27 6.53 29.67
N VAL A 241 2.09 6.37 28.62
CA VAL A 241 3.04 5.24 28.48
C VAL A 241 4.48 5.69 28.19
N GLY A 242 4.71 7.00 28.16
CA GLY A 242 5.99 7.61 27.87
C GLY A 242 6.41 7.42 26.42
N TYR A 243 7.71 7.19 26.20
CA TYR A 243 8.27 7.11 24.86
C TYR A 243 7.71 5.93 24.04
N LEU A 244 7.36 6.24 22.79
CA LEU A 244 6.98 5.32 21.72
C LEU A 244 7.83 5.63 20.49
N MET A 245 8.36 4.60 19.84
CA MET A 245 9.27 4.72 18.71
C MET A 245 8.72 3.96 17.50
N PHE A 246 8.74 4.61 16.34
CA PHE A 246 8.16 4.06 15.11
C PHE A 246 9.06 4.28 13.92
N GLU A 247 8.94 3.41 12.92
CA GLU A 247 9.26 3.71 11.53
C GLU A 247 8.01 4.22 10.82
N ARG A 248 8.09 5.42 10.24
CA ARG A 248 6.99 6.06 9.52
C ARG A 248 7.21 5.95 8.02
N LEU A 249 6.20 5.42 7.33
CA LEU A 249 6.11 5.38 5.86
C LEU A 249 4.86 6.10 5.38
N THR A 250 4.98 6.80 4.25
CA THR A 250 3.85 7.49 3.61
C THR A 250 3.75 7.10 2.14
N PHE A 251 2.59 6.60 1.73
CA PHE A 251 2.30 6.15 0.37
C PHE A 251 1.26 7.07 -0.27
N GLN A 252 1.48 7.45 -1.53
CA GLN A 252 0.47 8.14 -2.32
C GLN A 252 -0.45 7.11 -2.99
N VAL A 253 -1.77 7.32 -2.94
CA VAL A 253 -2.73 6.42 -3.60
C VAL A 253 -2.72 6.69 -5.10
N PHE A 254 -2.50 5.66 -5.91
CA PHE A 254 -2.35 5.81 -7.37
C PHE A 254 -3.61 6.39 -8.03
N ASP A 255 -4.78 5.81 -7.73
CA ASP A 255 -6.07 6.24 -8.31
C ASP A 255 -6.64 7.52 -7.66
N ALA A 256 -6.01 8.00 -6.59
CA ALA A 256 -6.43 9.19 -5.85
C ALA A 256 -5.17 9.93 -5.33
N PRO A 257 -4.43 10.62 -6.20
CA PRO A 257 -3.09 11.14 -5.88
C PRO A 257 -3.08 12.19 -4.76
N ASP A 258 -4.23 12.79 -4.45
CA ASP A 258 -4.37 13.72 -3.33
C ASP A 258 -4.40 13.00 -1.97
N LEU A 259 -4.72 11.70 -1.96
CA LEU A 259 -4.73 10.87 -0.76
C LEU A 259 -3.34 10.29 -0.46
N LYS A 260 -2.96 10.41 0.81
CA LYS A 260 -1.71 9.84 1.35
C LYS A 260 -2.02 8.94 2.53
N VAL A 261 -1.58 7.69 2.47
CA VAL A 261 -1.65 6.71 3.56
C VAL A 261 -0.36 6.81 4.35
N THR A 262 -0.45 7.12 5.65
CA THR A 262 0.72 7.09 6.55
C THR A 262 0.57 5.94 7.54
N VAL A 263 1.62 5.14 7.68
CA VAL A 263 1.67 3.99 8.59
C VAL A 263 2.86 4.15 9.52
N TYR A 264 2.64 3.85 10.81
CA TYR A 264 3.67 3.84 11.84
C TYR A 264 3.90 2.39 12.28
N THR A 265 5.05 1.84 11.91
CA THR A 265 5.45 0.49 12.37
C THR A 265 6.18 0.64 13.70
N PRO A 266 5.72 0.00 14.79
CA PRO A 266 6.39 0.09 16.08
C PRO A 266 7.77 -0.55 16.01
N LEU A 267 8.73 0.12 16.63
CA LEU A 267 10.09 -0.37 16.85
C LEU A 267 10.17 -1.11 18.19
N GLU A 268 10.99 -2.14 18.30
CA GLU A 268 11.17 -2.90 19.56
C GLU A 268 11.72 -2.01 20.70
N GLU A 269 12.43 -0.95 20.34
CA GLU A 269 12.91 0.07 21.24
C GLU A 269 11.78 0.70 22.09
N ALA A 270 12.16 1.11 23.31
CA ALA A 270 11.26 1.66 24.31
C ALA A 270 10.04 0.77 24.66
N ASP A 271 10.09 -0.53 24.34
CA ASP A 271 8.97 -1.47 24.60
C ASP A 271 7.68 -1.01 23.90
N THR A 272 7.83 -0.39 22.72
CA THR A 272 6.73 0.22 21.98
C THR A 272 5.63 -0.79 21.66
N PRO A 273 5.89 -2.00 21.10
CA PRO A 273 4.83 -2.93 20.71
C PRO A 273 3.90 -3.30 21.88
N ARG A 274 4.46 -3.62 23.05
CA ARG A 274 3.68 -3.95 24.25
C ARG A 274 2.86 -2.76 24.75
N LYS A 275 3.43 -1.56 24.74
CA LYS A 275 2.71 -0.33 25.11
C LYS A 275 1.56 -0.02 24.15
N LEU A 276 1.72 -0.33 22.86
CA LEU A 276 0.63 -0.17 21.89
C LEU A 276 -0.53 -1.12 22.15
N GLU A 277 -0.25 -2.39 22.44
CA GLU A 277 -1.28 -3.35 22.85
C GLU A 277 -2.05 -2.83 24.06
N GLN A 278 -1.34 -2.33 25.08
CA GLN A 278 -1.95 -1.74 26.27
C GLN A 278 -2.86 -0.54 25.94
N LEU A 279 -2.39 0.40 25.12
CA LEU A 279 -3.18 1.57 24.72
C LEU A 279 -4.41 1.17 23.89
N LEU A 280 -4.25 0.20 22.99
CA LEU A 280 -5.32 -0.27 22.14
C LEU A 280 -6.40 -1.02 22.94
N ASP A 281 -6.00 -1.84 23.90
CA ASP A 281 -6.94 -2.49 24.83
C ASP A 281 -7.73 -1.45 25.62
N GLN A 282 -7.06 -0.41 26.15
CA GLN A 282 -7.71 0.69 26.87
C GLN A 282 -8.70 1.45 25.97
N TRP A 283 -8.32 1.72 24.73
CA TRP A 283 -9.18 2.35 23.73
C TRP A 283 -10.47 1.55 23.49
N TYR A 284 -10.36 0.24 23.32
CA TYR A 284 -11.52 -0.62 23.12
C TYR A 284 -12.43 -0.66 24.34
N GLN A 285 -11.87 -0.70 25.55
CA GLN A 285 -12.66 -0.58 26.79
C GLN A 285 -13.43 0.75 26.84
N GLN A 286 -12.82 1.87 26.46
CA GLN A 286 -13.47 3.19 26.44
C GLN A 286 -14.59 3.28 25.40
N LYS A 287 -14.41 2.69 24.22
CA LYS A 287 -15.43 2.65 23.16
C LYS A 287 -16.61 1.72 23.46
N GLY A 288 -16.55 0.92 24.53
CA GLY A 288 -17.55 -0.12 24.81
C GLY A 288 -17.57 -1.23 23.76
N GLN A 289 -16.49 -1.38 22.99
CA GLN A 289 -16.32 -2.43 21.98
C GLN A 289 -15.30 -3.44 22.50
N LYS A 290 -15.55 -4.74 22.33
CA LYS A 290 -14.51 -5.73 22.56
C LYS A 290 -13.40 -5.52 21.54
N PRO A 291 -12.13 -5.68 21.92
CA PRO A 291 -11.03 -5.44 21.00
C PRO A 291 -11.24 -6.29 19.75
N HIS A 292 -11.21 -5.66 18.58
CA HIS A 292 -11.00 -6.36 17.32
C HIS A 292 -9.53 -6.80 17.32
N ILE A 293 -9.20 -7.77 18.20
CA ILE A 293 -7.99 -8.55 18.09
C ILE A 293 -8.24 -9.44 16.87
N ALA A 294 -8.02 -8.88 15.68
CA ALA A 294 -7.44 -9.69 14.63
C ALA A 294 -6.12 -10.17 15.22
N SER A 295 -6.12 -11.40 15.72
CA SER A 295 -4.95 -12.10 16.20
C SER A 295 -4.00 -12.26 15.01
N HIS A 296 -3.25 -11.20 14.73
CA HIS A 296 -2.13 -11.23 13.81
C HIS A 296 -0.95 -11.92 14.50
N THR A 297 -1.15 -13.19 14.89
CA THR A 297 -0.15 -14.17 14.47
C THR A 297 -0.07 -14.06 12.96
N SER A 298 1.11 -13.78 12.43
CA SER A 298 1.43 -13.71 11.00
C SER A 298 0.79 -14.88 10.23
N LYS A 299 -0.45 -14.71 9.77
CA LYS A 299 -1.21 -15.59 8.87
C LYS A 299 -1.92 -14.76 7.79
N GLY A 300 -1.25 -13.70 7.36
CA GLY A 300 -1.75 -12.72 6.40
C GLY A 300 -1.18 -12.88 4.99
N VAL A 301 -0.82 -14.09 4.56
CA VAL A 301 -0.69 -14.42 3.13
C VAL A 301 -1.18 -15.87 3.00
N HIS A 302 -2.16 -16.09 2.13
CA HIS A 302 -2.88 -17.36 1.86
C HIS A 302 -4.09 -17.67 2.74
N SER A 303 -5.19 -16.93 2.53
CA SER A 303 -6.53 -17.43 2.87
C SER A 303 -7.47 -17.28 1.69
N LEU A 304 -7.44 -18.24 0.76
CA LEU A 304 -8.52 -18.43 -0.21
C LEU A 304 -9.73 -19.09 0.49
N PRO A 305 -10.97 -18.75 0.11
CA PRO A 305 -12.20 -19.29 0.72
C PRO A 305 -12.32 -20.82 0.59
N HIS A 306 -13.02 -21.43 1.55
CA HIS A 306 -13.14 -22.89 1.76
C HIS A 306 -13.63 -23.69 0.53
N ALA A 307 -14.35 -23.07 -0.40
CA ALA A 307 -14.86 -23.70 -1.62
C ALA A 307 -13.77 -23.99 -2.68
N GLN A 308 -12.59 -23.37 -2.58
CA GLN A 308 -11.45 -23.61 -3.50
C GLN A 308 -10.42 -24.64 -2.95
N ARG A 309 -10.64 -25.22 -1.76
CA ARG A 309 -9.67 -26.09 -1.07
C ARG A 309 -9.80 -27.59 -1.38
N ALA A 310 -10.89 -28.00 -2.03
CA ALA A 310 -11.13 -29.41 -2.38
C ALA A 310 -10.28 -29.81 -3.61
N GLY A 311 -8.98 -30.07 -3.39
CA GLY A 311 -8.06 -30.52 -4.44
C GLY A 311 -6.58 -30.24 -4.19
N GLN A 312 -6.22 -29.49 -3.15
CA GLN A 312 -4.82 -29.19 -2.85
C GLN A 312 -4.09 -30.40 -2.22
N ASP A 313 -2.90 -30.71 -2.74
CA ASP A 313 -2.00 -31.72 -2.18
C ASP A 313 -1.28 -31.18 -0.94
N LEU A 314 -1.99 -31.23 0.19
CA LEU A 314 -1.51 -30.74 1.48
C LEU A 314 -0.23 -31.44 1.94
N VAL A 315 -0.06 -32.72 1.61
CA VAL A 315 1.13 -33.47 1.99
C VAL A 315 2.33 -33.03 1.16
N GLY A 316 2.14 -32.77 -0.13
CA GLY A 316 3.18 -32.17 -0.98
C GLY A 316 3.63 -30.80 -0.47
N LEU A 317 2.69 -29.94 -0.08
CA LEU A 317 3.00 -28.61 0.49
C LEU A 317 3.77 -28.71 1.81
N TRP A 318 3.37 -29.60 2.71
CA TRP A 318 4.09 -29.85 3.96
C TRP A 318 5.49 -30.40 3.72
N LEU A 319 5.66 -31.34 2.77
CA LEU A 319 6.96 -31.91 2.44
C LEU A 319 7.94 -30.83 1.96
N VAL A 320 7.48 -29.87 1.17
CA VAL A 320 8.31 -28.73 0.72
C VAL A 320 8.63 -27.78 1.87
N ALA A 321 7.64 -27.50 2.73
CA ALA A 321 7.78 -26.48 3.78
C ALA A 321 8.60 -26.95 4.99
N CYS A 322 8.48 -28.23 5.37
CA CYS A 322 8.98 -28.71 6.66
C CYS A 322 9.98 -29.86 6.55
N CYS A 323 10.22 -30.37 5.34
CA CYS A 323 11.06 -31.56 5.16
C CYS A 323 12.14 -31.36 4.11
N LYS A 324 13.22 -32.12 4.24
CA LYS A 324 14.25 -32.27 3.21
C LYS A 324 14.37 -33.73 2.82
N ARG A 325 14.53 -34.00 1.52
CA ARG A 325 14.90 -35.33 1.05
C ARG A 325 16.37 -35.56 1.38
N VAL A 326 16.62 -36.57 2.20
CA VAL A 326 17.97 -36.95 2.61
C VAL A 326 18.09 -38.45 2.44
N GLU A 327 18.99 -38.87 1.56
CA GLU A 327 19.23 -40.28 1.28
C GLU A 327 19.74 -40.99 2.55
N GLY A 328 19.16 -42.15 2.87
CA GLY A 328 19.48 -42.88 4.10
C GLY A 328 18.89 -42.34 5.41
N ALA A 329 18.31 -41.13 5.42
CA ALA A 329 17.62 -40.61 6.60
C ALA A 329 16.34 -41.39 6.89
N TRP A 330 16.00 -41.52 8.18
CA TRP A 330 14.80 -42.20 8.64
C TRP A 330 14.16 -41.41 9.77
N VAL A 331 12.84 -41.28 9.75
CA VAL A 331 12.06 -40.57 10.77
C VAL A 331 10.90 -41.46 11.24
N ALA A 332 10.66 -41.51 12.55
CA ALA A 332 9.58 -42.33 13.10
C ALA A 332 8.20 -41.81 12.66
N ASN A 333 7.24 -42.73 12.51
CA ASN A 333 5.88 -42.35 12.11
C ASN A 333 5.23 -41.38 13.11
N SER A 334 5.55 -41.47 14.40
CA SER A 334 5.08 -40.53 15.42
C SER A 334 5.47 -39.09 15.11
N ASP A 335 6.72 -38.90 14.67
CA ASP A 335 7.30 -37.58 14.46
C ASP A 335 6.82 -36.98 13.14
N VAL A 336 6.67 -37.83 12.11
CA VAL A 336 6.01 -37.47 10.84
C VAL A 336 4.57 -37.00 11.08
N MET A 337 3.80 -37.75 11.88
CA MET A 337 2.42 -37.40 12.21
C MET A 337 2.34 -36.09 12.99
N ALA A 338 3.20 -35.91 14.01
CA ALA A 338 3.22 -34.70 14.82
C ALA A 338 3.60 -33.46 13.99
N SER A 339 4.63 -33.58 13.15
CA SER A 339 5.06 -32.48 12.27
C SER A 339 3.98 -32.10 11.26
N TYR A 340 3.36 -33.08 10.60
CA TYR A 340 2.29 -32.83 9.64
C TYR A 340 1.04 -32.24 10.31
N ALA A 341 0.64 -32.77 11.47
CA ALA A 341 -0.50 -32.25 12.23
C ALA A 341 -0.28 -30.80 12.66
N ASN A 342 0.89 -30.49 13.22
CA ASN A 342 1.25 -29.13 13.61
C ASN A 342 1.26 -28.18 12.40
N TRP A 343 1.79 -28.61 11.25
CA TRP A 343 1.77 -27.80 10.04
C TRP A 343 0.36 -27.56 9.52
N CYS A 344 -0.50 -28.59 9.52
CA CYS A 344 -1.92 -28.45 9.17
C CYS A 344 -2.64 -27.47 10.10
N GLU A 345 -2.44 -27.58 11.42
CA GLU A 345 -3.03 -26.65 12.40
C GLU A 345 -2.53 -25.21 12.20
N MET A 346 -1.23 -25.03 11.97
CA MET A 346 -0.65 -23.72 11.65
C MET A 346 -1.24 -23.10 10.38
N HIS A 347 -1.64 -23.91 9.40
CA HIS A 347 -2.18 -23.41 8.13
C HIS A 347 -3.71 -23.54 8.00
N GLY A 348 -4.41 -23.94 9.07
CA GLY A 348 -5.87 -24.05 9.09
C GLY A 348 -6.42 -25.18 8.21
N TYR A 349 -5.69 -26.28 8.09
CA TYR A 349 -6.11 -27.51 7.42
C TYR A 349 -6.44 -28.61 8.43
N GLU A 350 -7.41 -29.48 8.10
CA GLU A 350 -7.66 -30.69 8.88
C GLU A 350 -6.64 -31.79 8.49
N PRO A 351 -5.87 -32.35 9.44
CA PRO A 351 -4.85 -33.34 9.12
C PRO A 351 -5.47 -34.67 8.68
N LYS A 352 -4.89 -35.27 7.63
CA LYS A 352 -5.20 -36.65 7.22
C LYS A 352 -4.92 -37.63 8.36
N LYS A 353 -5.79 -38.64 8.50
CA LYS A 353 -5.54 -39.80 9.36
C LYS A 353 -4.28 -40.56 8.91
N ALA A 354 -3.64 -41.28 9.83
CA ALA A 354 -2.34 -41.95 9.60
C ALA A 354 -2.26 -42.80 8.32
N LYS A 355 -3.32 -43.55 7.99
CA LYS A 355 -3.40 -44.36 6.76
C LYS A 355 -3.37 -43.48 5.50
N GLY A 356 -4.12 -42.37 5.49
CA GLY A 356 -4.18 -41.43 4.38
C GLY A 356 -2.89 -40.64 4.21
N LEU A 357 -2.23 -40.26 5.31
CA LEU A 357 -0.91 -39.64 5.25
C LEU A 357 0.12 -40.61 4.66
N SER A 358 0.16 -41.86 5.14
CA SER A 358 1.10 -42.88 4.64
C SER A 358 0.95 -43.15 3.14
N GLN A 359 -0.30 -43.22 2.64
CA GLN A 359 -0.58 -43.39 1.21
C GLN A 359 -0.08 -42.18 0.39
N SER A 360 -0.29 -40.97 0.91
CA SER A 360 0.17 -39.74 0.26
C SER A 360 1.70 -39.64 0.22
N LEU A 361 2.39 -40.03 1.30
CA LEU A 361 3.85 -40.06 1.35
C LEU A 361 4.44 -41.07 0.36
N ALA A 362 3.81 -42.24 0.23
CA ALA A 362 4.18 -43.22 -0.78
C ALA A 362 3.97 -42.70 -2.21
N ALA A 363 2.88 -41.96 -2.46
CA ALA A 363 2.63 -41.31 -3.75
C ALA A 363 3.68 -40.22 -4.08
N HIS A 364 4.28 -39.61 -3.05
CA HIS A 364 5.44 -38.72 -3.18
C HIS A 364 6.78 -39.47 -3.30
N GLY A 365 6.78 -40.79 -3.45
CA GLY A 365 7.99 -41.58 -3.65
C GLY A 365 8.85 -41.75 -2.40
N LEU A 366 8.26 -41.64 -1.20
CA LEU A 366 8.94 -41.97 0.06
C LEU A 366 8.67 -43.43 0.46
N GLU A 367 9.69 -44.08 1.05
CA GLU A 367 9.56 -45.44 1.58
C GLU A 367 8.88 -45.40 2.96
N VAL A 368 7.61 -45.79 3.02
CA VAL A 368 6.80 -45.78 4.25
C VAL A 368 6.78 -47.15 4.95
N GLY A 369 6.69 -47.15 6.28
CA GLY A 369 6.55 -48.38 7.08
C GLY A 369 7.85 -49.14 7.32
N VAL A 370 9.00 -48.53 6.98
CA VAL A 370 10.34 -49.06 7.21
C VAL A 370 10.58 -49.17 8.72
N ARG A 371 11.00 -50.35 9.18
CA ARG A 371 11.27 -50.59 10.60
C ARG A 371 12.73 -50.37 10.93
N GLN A 372 13.01 -49.49 11.90
CA GLN A 372 14.36 -49.24 12.41
C GLN A 372 14.40 -49.43 13.93
N TRP A 373 15.54 -49.92 14.43
CA TRP A 373 15.79 -50.00 15.87
C TRP A 373 16.15 -48.62 16.39
N ILE A 374 15.37 -48.11 17.34
CA ILE A 374 15.63 -46.85 18.03
C ILE A 374 15.83 -47.09 19.53
N TYR A 375 16.58 -46.21 20.17
CA TYR A 375 16.78 -46.21 21.62
C TYR A 375 15.86 -45.16 22.22
N THR A 376 14.88 -45.58 23.02
CA THR A 376 13.87 -44.67 23.60
C THR A 376 14.17 -44.27 25.06
N ASN A 377 15.20 -44.88 25.67
CA ASN A 377 15.77 -44.60 27.00
C ASN A 377 17.12 -45.34 27.12
N PRO A 378 17.99 -45.07 28.11
CA PRO A 378 19.28 -45.74 28.23
C PRO A 378 19.10 -47.26 28.30
N GLY A 379 19.47 -47.97 27.23
CA GLY A 379 19.54 -49.44 27.17
C GLY A 379 18.36 -50.19 26.51
N VAL A 380 17.21 -49.56 26.25
CA VAL A 380 16.06 -50.26 25.63
C VAL A 380 15.99 -49.97 24.12
N ARG A 381 16.24 -51.00 23.30
CA ARG A 381 16.04 -50.94 21.84
C ARG A 381 14.63 -51.38 21.49
N THR A 382 13.87 -50.51 20.83
CA THR A 382 12.55 -50.82 20.29
C THR A 382 12.56 -50.72 18.77
N LYS A 383 11.84 -51.62 18.09
CA LYS A 383 11.74 -51.63 16.63
C LYS A 383 10.53 -50.82 16.20
N THR A 384 10.76 -49.61 15.71
CA THR A 384 9.71 -48.63 15.40
C THR A 384 9.53 -48.50 13.89
N ARG A 385 8.29 -48.24 13.44
CA ARG A 385 7.99 -47.96 12.03
C ARG A 385 8.18 -46.48 11.73
N GLY A 386 8.72 -46.19 10.56
CA GLY A 386 9.00 -44.83 10.11
C GLY A 386 9.03 -44.72 8.59
N VAL A 387 9.48 -43.56 8.13
CA VAL A 387 9.60 -43.18 6.73
C VAL A 387 11.08 -42.94 6.43
N ARG A 388 11.59 -43.54 5.33
CA ARG A 388 12.97 -43.35 4.88
C ARG A 388 13.03 -42.35 3.72
N GLY A 389 14.15 -41.64 3.61
CA GLY A 389 14.41 -40.66 2.54
C GLY A 389 13.98 -39.24 2.90
N LEU A 390 13.68 -38.98 4.18
CA LEU A 390 13.15 -37.71 4.67
C LEU A 390 13.84 -37.32 5.98
N SER A 391 14.05 -36.02 6.18
CA SER A 391 14.37 -35.41 7.47
C SER A 391 13.40 -34.26 7.74
N ILE A 392 12.88 -34.16 8.96
CA ILE A 392 11.98 -33.08 9.40
C ILE A 392 12.84 -31.95 9.96
N GLN A 393 12.65 -30.74 9.46
CA GLN A 393 13.31 -29.55 9.98
C GLN A 393 12.47 -28.95 11.10
N THR A 394 13.02 -28.83 12.31
CA THR A 394 12.37 -28.11 13.40
C THR A 394 12.32 -26.61 13.08
N TYR A 395 11.13 -26.01 13.15
CA TYR A 395 10.95 -24.56 13.09
C TYR A 395 11.59 -23.95 14.36
N SER A 396 12.85 -23.53 14.27
CA SER A 396 13.54 -22.85 15.36
C SER A 396 13.22 -21.37 15.31
N GLN A 397 12.59 -20.86 16.38
CA GLN A 397 12.61 -19.45 16.76
C GLN A 397 14.08 -19.03 16.90
N ALA A 398 14.61 -18.29 15.92
CA ALA A 398 15.88 -17.62 16.06
C ALA A 398 15.71 -16.32 16.86
N SER A 399 16.72 -16.06 17.70
CA SER A 399 17.01 -14.85 18.50
C SER A 399 16.16 -14.59 19.77
N LYS A 400 16.48 -15.32 20.85
CA LYS A 400 16.69 -14.70 22.17
C LYS A 400 18.07 -15.10 22.73
N THR A 401 18.76 -14.09 23.26
CA THR A 401 19.95 -14.11 24.14
C THR A 401 21.29 -14.58 23.55
N GLY A 402 22.05 -13.63 23.00
CA GLY A 402 23.52 -13.62 23.05
C GLY A 402 23.96 -12.50 23.98
N GLY A 403 24.41 -12.85 25.19
CA GLY A 403 24.89 -11.93 26.21
C GLY A 403 25.36 -12.68 27.46
N ASP A 404 26.66 -13.01 27.44
CA ASP A 404 27.58 -13.34 28.55
C ASP A 404 27.39 -14.59 29.43
N ARG A 405 28.31 -15.56 29.29
CA ARG A 405 29.49 -15.70 30.17
C ARG A 405 30.41 -16.89 29.83
N LEU A 406 31.73 -16.62 29.95
CA LEU A 406 32.86 -17.49 30.32
C LEU A 406 33.61 -18.29 29.22
N SER A 407 34.73 -17.71 28.77
CA SER A 407 36.08 -18.32 28.79
C SER A 407 37.10 -17.22 29.00
#